data_AF-A0A4R2P2D4-F1
#
_entry.id   AF-A0A4R2P2D4-F1
#
_cell.length_a   1.000
_cell.length_b   1.000
_cell.length_c   1.000
_cell.angle_alpha   90.00
_cell.angle_beta   90.00
_cell.angle_gamma   90.00
#
_symmetry.space_group_name_H-M   'P 1'
#
loop_
_entity.id
_entity.type
_entity.pdbx_description
1 polymer ?
#
loop_
_entity_poly.entity_id
_entity_poly.type
_entity_poly.pdbx_seq_one_letter_code
_entity_poly.pdbx_strand_id
1 'polypeptide(L)'
;MGSRMMPLIIASKAADRLTIRNRPLFLLGGIAPDGAFTRDKKNESHFYEGKVEDGTRIVNYDRFIDKYCSNLSNEYMLGYLTHLVSDDVWMKFIYFKHDMKQRLDEDPRLPDRWHNDFRKLNGRLVERFKCADLKEELIKASTPLTYQKLMVMTWKPLKRRH
;
A
#
# COMPACT_ATOMS: atom_id res chain seq x y z
N MET A 1 -4.09 3.79 -3.91
CA MET A 1 -4.70 3.21 -5.16
C MET A 1 -6.11 2.66 -4.90
N GLY A 2 -6.91 2.35 -5.95
CA GLY A 2 -8.28 1.81 -5.81
C GLY A 2 -8.42 0.27 -5.74
N SER A 3 -7.31 -0.48 -5.83
CA SER A 3 -7.28 -1.95 -5.75
C SER A 3 -6.04 -2.42 -5.00
N ARG A 4 -6.21 -3.35 -4.05
CA ARG A 4 -5.10 -4.00 -3.32
C ARG A 4 -4.25 -4.93 -4.18
N MET A 5 -4.79 -5.39 -5.32
CA MET A 5 -4.06 -6.24 -6.26
C MET A 5 -2.94 -5.48 -6.97
N MET A 6 -3.12 -4.18 -7.25
CA MET A 6 -2.11 -3.41 -7.97
C MET A 6 -0.82 -3.24 -7.14
N PRO A 7 -0.86 -2.78 -5.86
CA PRO A 7 0.33 -2.73 -5.02
C PRO A 7 0.99 -4.10 -4.85
N LEU A 8 0.21 -5.18 -4.73
CA LEU A 8 0.75 -6.53 -4.61
C LEU A 8 1.53 -6.98 -5.85
N ILE A 9 0.99 -6.73 -7.05
CA ILE A 9 1.67 -7.02 -8.31
C ILE A 9 2.93 -6.16 -8.47
N ILE A 10 2.85 -4.87 -8.13
CA ILE A 10 4.02 -3.98 -8.19
C ILE A 10 5.11 -4.46 -7.23
N ALA A 11 4.75 -4.80 -6.00
CA ALA A 11 5.69 -5.35 -5.02
C ALA A 11 6.33 -6.66 -5.55
N SER A 12 5.54 -7.56 -6.13
CA SER A 12 6.08 -8.77 -6.76
C SER A 12 7.10 -8.46 -7.86
N LYS A 13 6.79 -7.53 -8.77
CA LYS A 13 7.69 -7.14 -9.86
C LYS A 13 8.91 -6.35 -9.40
N ALA A 14 8.81 -5.63 -8.28
CA ALA A 14 9.95 -4.99 -7.63
C ALA A 14 10.85 -6.04 -6.98
N ALA A 15 10.28 -7.02 -6.29
CA ALA A 15 11.05 -8.08 -5.63
C ALA A 15 11.90 -8.88 -6.62
N ASP A 16 11.37 -9.16 -7.82
CA ASP A 16 12.11 -9.81 -8.91
C ASP A 16 13.34 -9.02 -9.37
N ARG A 17 13.33 -7.69 -9.21
CA ARG A 17 14.40 -6.78 -9.65
C ARG A 17 15.40 -6.42 -8.56
N LEU A 18 14.97 -6.42 -7.29
CA LEU A 18 15.75 -5.94 -6.15
C LEU A 18 16.49 -7.04 -5.39
N THR A 19 16.48 -8.28 -5.89
CA THR A 19 17.14 -9.45 -5.26
C THR A 19 16.70 -9.65 -3.80
N ILE A 20 15.38 -9.61 -3.58
CA ILE A 20 14.76 -9.82 -2.25
C ILE A 20 14.93 -11.28 -1.82
N ARG A 21 15.46 -11.48 -0.61
CA ARG A 21 15.71 -12.77 0.05
C ARG A 21 14.44 -13.35 0.69
N ASN A 22 13.73 -12.58 1.53
CA ASN A 22 12.44 -12.96 2.11
C ASN A 22 11.30 -12.28 1.36
N ARG A 23 11.00 -12.85 0.19
CA ARG A 23 9.96 -12.34 -0.69
C ARG A 23 8.56 -12.34 -0.05
N PRO A 24 8.12 -13.37 0.72
CA PRO A 24 6.85 -13.30 1.45
C PRO A 24 6.74 -12.09 2.39
N LEU A 25 7.81 -11.79 3.14
CA LEU A 25 7.83 -10.67 4.07
C LEU A 25 7.78 -9.31 3.33
N PHE A 26 8.48 -9.21 2.20
CA PHE A 26 8.42 -8.05 1.32
C PHE A 26 7.01 -7.82 0.75
N LEU A 27 6.37 -8.88 0.23
CA LEU A 27 5.00 -8.80 -0.28
C LEU A 27 4.01 -8.37 0.80
N LEU A 28 4.18 -8.89 2.03
CA LEU A 28 3.36 -8.49 3.17
C LEU A 28 3.52 -6.99 3.47
N GLY A 29 4.75 -6.47 3.43
CA GLY A 29 5.01 -5.04 3.52
C GLY A 29 4.32 -4.24 2.41
N GLY A 30 4.36 -4.72 1.17
CA GLY A 30 3.77 -4.08 -0.01
C GLY A 30 2.25 -3.92 0.01
N ILE A 31 1.54 -4.62 0.90
CA ILE A 31 0.09 -4.49 1.09
C ILE A 31 -0.28 -3.98 2.49
N ALA A 32 0.68 -3.82 3.39
CA ALA A 32 0.42 -3.46 4.78
C ALA A 32 -0.35 -2.12 4.95
N PRO A 33 -0.07 -1.04 4.18
CA PRO A 33 -0.79 0.22 4.33
C PRO A 33 -2.31 0.08 4.12
N ASP A 34 -2.72 -0.79 3.19
CA ASP A 34 -4.11 -1.07 2.81
C ASP A 34 -4.91 -1.88 3.86
N GLY A 35 -4.25 -2.32 4.93
CA GLY A 35 -4.88 -2.94 6.11
C GLY A 35 -5.53 -1.94 7.08
N ALA A 36 -5.35 -0.63 6.86
CA ALA A 36 -5.99 0.40 7.68
C ALA A 36 -7.48 0.58 7.32
N PHE A 37 -8.36 0.49 8.33
CA PHE A 37 -9.82 0.53 8.13
C PHE A 37 -10.48 1.88 8.45
N THR A 38 -9.78 2.80 9.10
CA THR A 38 -10.30 4.15 9.39
C THR A 38 -9.59 5.20 8.53
N ARG A 39 -10.25 6.33 8.28
CA ARG A 39 -9.66 7.43 7.49
C ARG A 39 -8.35 7.92 8.09
N ASP A 40 -8.30 8.13 9.41
CA ASP A 40 -7.10 8.63 10.08
C ASP A 40 -5.96 7.62 10.02
N LYS A 41 -6.24 6.33 10.30
CA LYS A 41 -5.24 5.27 10.16
C LYS A 41 -4.76 5.12 8.72
N LYS A 42 -5.64 5.35 7.74
CA LYS A 42 -5.28 5.32 6.32
C LYS A 42 -4.37 6.50 5.96
N ASN A 43 -4.67 7.69 6.48
CA ASN A 43 -3.80 8.86 6.33
C ASN A 43 -2.41 8.61 6.91
N GLU A 44 -2.35 8.06 8.12
CA GLU A 44 -1.09 7.71 8.78
C GLU A 44 -0.33 6.61 8.04
N SER A 45 -1.00 5.53 7.64
CA SER A 45 -0.36 4.38 7.00
C SER A 45 0.14 4.67 5.58
N HIS A 46 -0.52 5.58 4.86
CA HIS A 46 -0.10 5.95 3.51
C HIS A 46 0.78 7.20 3.49
N PHE A 47 1.19 7.72 4.65
CA PHE A 47 2.01 8.94 4.74
C PHE A 47 1.40 10.10 3.94
N TYR A 48 0.07 10.19 3.97
CA TYR A 48 -0.62 11.20 3.19
C TYR A 48 -0.44 12.59 3.82
N GLU A 49 -0.06 13.56 2.99
CA GLU A 49 0.04 14.98 3.36
C GLU A 49 -0.71 15.84 2.35
N GLY A 50 -1.01 17.08 2.71
CA GLY A 50 -1.83 17.97 1.88
C GLY A 50 -3.28 17.50 1.76
N LYS A 51 -4.01 18.11 0.82
CA LYS A 51 -5.45 17.94 0.63
C LYS A 51 -5.77 17.61 -0.83
N VAL A 52 -6.82 16.84 -1.05
CA VAL A 52 -7.27 16.51 -2.40
C VAL A 52 -7.97 17.72 -3.03
N GLU A 53 -8.64 18.49 -2.18
CA GLU A 53 -9.49 19.64 -2.53
C GLU A 53 -8.71 20.79 -3.17
N ASP A 54 -7.45 21.00 -2.77
CA ASP A 54 -6.57 22.05 -3.31
C ASP A 54 -5.46 21.49 -4.21
N GLY A 55 -5.52 20.19 -4.55
CA GLY A 55 -4.54 19.54 -5.43
C GLY A 55 -3.17 19.28 -4.78
N THR A 56 -3.00 19.50 -3.49
CA THR A 56 -1.71 19.34 -2.80
C THR A 56 -1.47 17.95 -2.21
N ARG A 57 -2.42 17.02 -2.34
CA ARG A 57 -2.32 15.67 -1.78
C ARG A 57 -1.10 14.94 -2.31
N ILE A 58 -0.24 14.47 -1.42
CA ILE A 58 0.92 13.64 -1.77
C ILE A 58 1.01 12.41 -0.86
N VAL A 59 1.79 11.43 -1.31
CA VAL A 59 2.31 10.36 -0.45
C VAL A 59 3.76 10.70 -0.12
N ASN A 60 3.99 11.17 1.11
CA ASN A 60 5.31 11.60 1.56
C ASN A 60 6.14 10.39 2.01
N TYR A 61 6.63 9.63 1.02
CA TYR A 61 7.49 8.48 1.27
C TYR A 61 8.89 8.89 1.78
N ASP A 62 9.33 10.12 1.55
CA ASP A 62 10.59 10.64 2.12
C ASP A 62 10.49 10.73 3.64
N ARG A 63 9.36 11.21 4.17
CA ARG A 63 9.09 11.18 5.61
C ARG A 63 9.04 9.77 6.18
N PHE A 64 8.57 8.78 5.40
CA PHE A 64 8.65 7.38 5.81
C PHE A 64 10.12 6.92 5.91
N ILE A 65 10.94 7.25 4.91
CA ILE A 65 12.38 6.95 4.89
C ILE A 65 13.05 7.58 6.11
N ASP A 66 12.83 8.87 6.38
CA ASP A 66 13.43 9.57 7.51
C ASP A 66 13.03 8.94 8.85
N LYS A 67 11.74 8.62 9.00
CA LYS A 67 11.19 8.03 10.23
C LYS A 67 11.73 6.62 10.51
N TYR A 68 12.01 5.85 9.46
CA TYR A 68 12.37 4.43 9.57
C TYR A 68 13.72 4.08 8.94
N CYS A 69 14.60 5.06 8.76
CA CYS A 69 15.87 4.92 8.03
C CYS A 69 16.72 3.76 8.56
N SER A 70 16.76 3.56 9.88
CA SER A 70 17.50 2.48 10.54
C SER A 70 16.94 1.07 10.29
N ASN A 71 15.68 0.97 9.82
CA ASN A 71 14.98 -0.28 9.56
C ASN A 71 14.79 -0.59 8.06
N LEU A 72 15.28 0.27 7.15
CA LEU A 72 15.11 0.05 5.70
C LEU A 72 15.87 -1.16 5.16
N SER A 73 16.78 -1.77 5.92
CA SER A 73 17.36 -3.08 5.57
C SER A 73 16.39 -4.26 5.77
N ASN A 74 15.24 -4.04 6.42
CA ASN A 74 14.18 -5.03 6.59
C ASN A 74 13.28 -5.07 5.34
N GLU A 75 13.10 -6.26 4.77
CA GLU A 75 12.32 -6.48 3.56
C GLU A 75 10.84 -6.13 3.72
N TYR A 76 10.28 -6.25 4.92
CA TYR A 76 8.95 -5.71 5.21
C TYR A 76 8.89 -4.20 4.97
N MET A 77 9.89 -3.47 5.45
CA MET A 77 9.95 -2.00 5.32
C MET A 77 10.22 -1.59 3.88
N LEU A 78 11.02 -2.34 3.14
CA LEU A 78 11.22 -2.12 1.70
C LEU A 78 9.94 -2.39 0.89
N GLY A 79 9.19 -3.42 1.25
CA GLY A 79 7.87 -3.67 0.68
C GLY A 79 6.91 -2.51 0.95
N TYR A 80 6.85 -2.03 2.19
CA TYR A 80 6.05 -0.88 2.59
C TYR A 80 6.45 0.38 1.82
N LEU A 81 7.75 0.66 1.68
CA LEU A 81 8.24 1.79 0.89
C LEU A 81 7.83 1.65 -0.58
N THR A 82 7.90 0.44 -1.14
CA THR A 82 7.44 0.17 -2.51
C THR A 82 5.96 0.49 -2.68
N HIS A 83 5.13 0.19 -1.69
CA HIS A 83 3.72 0.62 -1.69
C HIS A 83 3.58 2.14 -1.74
N LEU A 84 4.28 2.87 -0.87
CA LEU A 84 4.18 4.33 -0.79
C LEU A 84 4.64 5.01 -2.09
N VAL A 85 5.76 4.57 -2.66
CA VAL A 85 6.24 5.06 -3.96
C VAL A 85 5.21 4.78 -5.05
N SER A 86 4.60 3.59 -5.05
CA SER A 86 3.57 3.22 -6.03
C SER A 86 2.35 4.13 -5.92
N ASP A 87 1.89 4.38 -4.70
CA ASP A 87 0.74 5.24 -4.44
C ASP A 87 1.02 6.71 -4.80
N ASP A 88 2.24 7.21 -4.57
CA ASP A 88 2.67 8.53 -5.03
C ASP A 88 2.64 8.66 -6.56
N VAL A 89 3.22 7.68 -7.27
CA VAL A 89 3.16 7.60 -8.74
C VAL A 89 1.71 7.59 -9.21
N TRP A 90 0.83 6.83 -8.56
CA TRP A 90 -0.57 6.81 -8.91
C TRP A 90 -1.25 8.15 -8.70
N MET A 91 -0.99 8.83 -7.58
CA MET A 91 -1.55 10.16 -7.29
C MET A 91 -1.15 11.16 -8.39
N LYS A 92 0.15 11.21 -8.72
CA LYS A 92 0.70 12.17 -9.68
C LYS A 92 0.26 11.88 -11.12
N PHE A 93 0.40 10.64 -11.56
CA PHE A 93 0.27 10.30 -12.98
C PHE A 93 -1.10 9.78 -13.38
N ILE A 94 -1.94 9.37 -12.42
CA ILE A 94 -3.28 8.85 -12.70
C ILE A 94 -4.36 9.72 -12.08
N TYR A 95 -4.29 9.97 -10.76
CA TYR A 95 -5.37 10.67 -10.07
C TYR A 95 -5.48 12.13 -10.49
N PHE A 96 -4.41 12.91 -10.30
CA PHE A 96 -4.42 14.33 -10.65
C PHE A 96 -4.31 14.57 -12.15
N LYS A 97 -3.48 13.81 -12.86
CA LYS A 97 -3.32 13.96 -14.32
C LYS A 97 -4.62 13.77 -15.11
N HIS A 98 -5.59 13.03 -14.57
CA HIS A 98 -6.86 12.75 -15.24
C HIS A 98 -8.07 13.36 -14.50
N ASP A 99 -7.84 14.41 -13.70
CA ASP A 99 -8.87 15.19 -13.01
C ASP A 99 -9.88 14.32 -12.25
N MET A 100 -9.38 13.24 -11.62
CA MET A 100 -10.24 12.23 -11.01
C MET A 100 -11.14 12.82 -9.93
N LYS A 101 -10.67 13.84 -9.20
CA LYS A 101 -11.49 14.55 -8.20
C LYS A 101 -12.72 15.20 -8.85
N GLN A 102 -12.52 15.99 -9.90
CA GLN A 102 -13.61 16.65 -10.62
C GLN A 102 -14.62 15.61 -11.14
N ARG A 103 -14.13 14.52 -11.75
CA ARG A 103 -14.99 13.44 -12.26
C ARG A 103 -15.82 12.77 -11.17
N LEU A 104 -15.25 12.61 -9.96
CA LEU A 104 -15.95 12.05 -8.80
C LEU A 104 -16.99 13.02 -8.23
N ASP A 105 -16.74 14.32 -8.29
CA ASP A 105 -17.68 15.35 -7.86
C ASP A 105 -18.88 15.48 -8.81
N GLU A 106 -18.63 15.35 -10.12
CA GLU A 106 -19.64 15.48 -11.17
C GLU A 106 -20.57 14.26 -11.30
N ASP A 107 -20.07 13.05 -11.00
CA ASP A 107 -20.86 11.81 -11.06
C ASP A 107 -20.76 11.02 -9.75
N PRO A 108 -21.75 11.16 -8.85
CA PRO A 108 -21.80 10.42 -7.59
C PRO A 108 -21.83 8.89 -7.74
N ARG A 109 -22.14 8.35 -8.94
CA ARG A 109 -22.13 6.90 -9.22
C ARG A 109 -20.80 6.42 -9.76
N LEU A 110 -19.88 7.32 -10.10
CA LEU A 110 -18.55 6.98 -10.58
C LEU A 110 -17.76 6.11 -9.59
N PRO A 111 -17.75 6.35 -8.27
CA PRO A 111 -17.03 5.51 -7.32
C PRO A 111 -17.40 4.02 -7.43
N ASP A 112 -18.70 3.72 -7.52
CA ASP A 112 -19.19 2.33 -7.59
C ASP A 112 -18.77 1.65 -8.90
N ARG A 113 -18.95 2.35 -10.03
CA ARG A 113 -18.52 1.84 -11.35
C ARG A 113 -17.02 1.62 -11.38
N TRP A 114 -16.27 2.58 -10.85
CA TRP A 114 -14.81 2.54 -10.81
C TRP A 114 -14.28 1.38 -9.95
N HIS A 115 -14.86 1.16 -8.77
CA HIS A 115 -14.52 0.01 -7.93
C HIS A 115 -14.92 -1.33 -8.57
N ASN A 116 -16.06 -1.37 -9.26
CA ASN A 116 -16.48 -2.54 -10.01
C ASN A 116 -15.50 -2.87 -11.16
N ASP A 117 -14.99 -1.85 -11.86
CA ASP A 117 -14.00 -2.03 -12.90
C ASP A 117 -12.70 -2.61 -12.35
N PHE A 118 -12.21 -2.13 -11.18
CA PHE A 118 -11.06 -2.77 -10.53
C PHE A 118 -11.31 -4.25 -10.26
N ARG A 119 -12.50 -4.63 -9.76
CA ARG A 119 -12.83 -6.04 -9.51
C ARG A 119 -12.73 -6.88 -10.79
N LYS A 120 -13.28 -6.39 -11.90
CA LYS A 120 -13.24 -7.09 -13.20
C LYS A 120 -11.83 -7.14 -13.79
N LEU A 121 -11.11 -6.03 -13.74
CA LEU A 121 -9.78 -5.89 -14.32
C LEU A 121 -8.70 -6.61 -13.51
N ASN A 122 -8.89 -6.82 -12.22
CA ASN A 122 -7.97 -7.60 -11.39
C ASN A 122 -7.73 -9.01 -11.97
N GLY A 123 -8.76 -9.68 -12.51
CA GLY A 123 -8.59 -10.98 -13.18
C GLY A 123 -7.66 -10.91 -14.39
N ARG A 124 -7.85 -9.89 -15.24
CA ARG A 124 -6.97 -9.64 -16.39
C ARG A 124 -5.54 -9.31 -15.99
N LEU A 125 -5.35 -8.58 -14.88
CA LEU A 125 -4.03 -8.31 -14.33
C LEU A 125 -3.35 -9.60 -13.88
N VAL A 126 -4.06 -10.48 -13.17
CA VAL A 126 -3.52 -11.78 -12.72
C VAL A 126 -3.03 -12.62 -13.90
N GLU A 127 -3.83 -12.71 -14.96
CA GLU A 127 -3.45 -13.42 -16.19
C GLU A 127 -2.24 -12.77 -16.86
N ARG A 128 -2.29 -11.45 -17.07
CA ARG A 128 -1.26 -10.69 -17.79
C ARG A 128 0.11 -10.74 -17.10
N PHE A 129 0.11 -10.72 -15.77
CA PHE A 129 1.33 -10.73 -14.96
C PHE A 129 1.71 -12.13 -14.45
N LYS A 130 0.89 -13.15 -14.76
CA LYS A 130 1.06 -14.56 -14.35
C LYS A 130 1.32 -14.69 -12.86
N CYS A 131 0.41 -14.15 -12.05
CA CYS A 131 0.64 -13.95 -10.62
C CYS A 131 -0.51 -14.48 -9.75
N ALA A 132 -1.11 -15.59 -10.17
CA ALA A 132 -2.20 -16.25 -9.46
C ALA A 132 -1.76 -16.83 -8.10
N ASP A 133 -0.46 -17.09 -7.95
CA ASP A 133 0.21 -17.71 -6.81
C ASP A 133 0.65 -16.72 -5.72
N LEU A 134 0.47 -15.41 -5.93
CA LEU A 134 0.89 -14.38 -4.97
C LEU A 134 0.17 -14.49 -3.63
N LYS A 135 -1.05 -15.03 -3.61
CA LYS A 135 -1.82 -15.23 -2.38
C LYS A 135 -1.15 -16.30 -1.51
N GLU A 136 -0.75 -17.41 -2.11
CA GLU A 136 -0.06 -18.52 -1.47
C GLU A 136 1.30 -18.06 -0.93
N GLU A 137 1.99 -17.20 -1.68
CA GLU A 137 3.23 -16.60 -1.24
C GLU A 137 3.05 -15.68 -0.01
N LEU A 138 2.03 -14.83 0.00
CA LEU A 138 1.68 -13.99 1.16
C LEU A 138 1.39 -14.82 2.41
N ILE A 139 0.67 -15.95 2.26
CA ILE A 139 0.34 -16.83 3.40
C ILE A 139 1.61 -17.38 4.06
N LYS A 140 2.69 -17.61 3.30
CA LYS A 140 3.97 -18.08 3.87
C LYS A 140 4.56 -17.08 4.88
N ALA A 141 4.34 -15.78 4.70
CA ALA A 141 4.77 -14.75 5.65
C ALA A 141 4.05 -14.84 7.01
N SER A 142 2.84 -15.43 7.03
CA SER A 142 1.96 -15.53 8.20
C SER A 142 2.14 -16.79 9.05
N THR A 143 3.19 -17.59 8.80
CA THR A 143 3.55 -18.71 9.69
C THR A 143 4.22 -18.21 10.99
N PRO A 144 4.04 -18.89 12.14
CA PRO A 144 3.91 -18.25 13.46
C PRO A 144 5.15 -17.57 14.07
N LEU A 145 6.32 -17.63 13.46
CA LEU A 145 7.54 -17.06 14.06
C LEU A 145 7.69 -15.54 13.86
N THR A 146 6.98 -14.94 12.89
CA THR A 146 7.16 -13.51 12.55
C THR A 146 6.22 -12.58 13.33
N TYR A 147 5.11 -13.10 13.86
CA TYR A 147 4.08 -12.30 14.52
C TYR A 147 4.47 -11.80 15.92
N GLN A 148 5.27 -12.57 16.67
CA GLN A 148 5.66 -12.17 18.04
C GLN A 148 6.73 -11.07 18.08
N LYS A 149 7.54 -10.87 17.04
CA LYS A 149 8.60 -9.85 17.04
C LYS A 149 8.15 -8.49 16.51
N LEU A 150 7.20 -8.43 15.58
CA LEU A 150 6.73 -7.17 15.00
C LEU A 150 5.76 -6.40 15.92
N MET A 151 4.97 -7.10 16.77
CA MET A 151 4.08 -6.45 17.75
C MET A 151 4.82 -5.84 18.95
N VAL A 152 6.07 -6.25 19.22
CA VAL A 152 6.84 -5.74 20.37
C VAL A 152 7.39 -4.33 20.14
N MET A 153 7.42 -3.83 18.90
CA MET A 153 8.03 -2.51 18.59
C MET A 153 7.05 -1.35 18.41
N THR A 154 5.72 -1.55 18.34
CA THR A 154 4.76 -0.43 18.15
C THR A 154 3.41 -0.57 18.88
N TRP A 155 3.40 -1.03 20.13
CA TRP A 155 2.23 -0.83 21.00
C TRP A 155 2.64 -0.62 22.46
N LYS A 156 2.95 0.62 22.84
CA LYS A 156 2.80 1.03 24.24
C LYS A 156 1.34 1.43 24.44
N PRO A 157 0.55 0.70 25.24
CA PRO A 157 -0.78 1.17 25.58
C PRO A 157 -0.64 2.48 26.35
N LEU A 158 -1.33 3.53 25.90
CA LEU A 158 -1.52 4.72 26.72
C LEU A 158 -2.16 4.27 28.04
N LYS A 159 -1.41 4.43 29.14
CA LYS A 159 -1.96 4.32 30.48
C LYS A 159 -3.12 5.31 30.56
N ARG A 160 -4.33 4.80 30.79
CA ARG A 160 -5.45 5.63 31.27
C ARG A 160 -4.98 6.27 32.57
N ARG A 161 -4.82 7.59 32.57
CA ARG A 161 -4.78 8.35 33.82
C ARG A 161 -6.22 8.44 34.34
N HIS A 162 -6.30 8.32 35.66
CA HIS A 162 -7.48 8.13 36.50
C HIS A 162 -8.65 9.04 36.19
#